data_AF-A0A956BHE6-F1
#
_entry.id   AF-A0A956BHE6-F1
#
_cell.length_a   1.000
_cell.length_b   1.000
_cell.length_c   1.000
_cell.angle_alpha   90.00
_cell.angle_beta   90.00
_cell.angle_gamma   90.00
#
_symmetry.space_group_name_H-M   'P 1'
#
loop_
_entity.id
_entity.type
_entity.pdbx_description
1 polymer ?
#
loop_
_entity_poly.entity_id
_entity_poly.type
_entity_poly.pdbx_seq_one_letter_code
_entity_poly.pdbx_strand_id
1 'polypeptide(L)'
;MFRFLVVALVAATLSVSCSSDEPEPENQGQELLNGWAYDIFLPDYQALATSTGALATSALTLCDQPDEASLDSARADWREARAVWKRTEVLKFGPYVEFPDRLGSQIDFWPVRTDTVEGILAEGSPISADELPNRGAGARGFPVVEYLLWSPNPLDSIDQNSNYCPYLVAATTDLDRLATALYDRWDPETGDYLGQFLRSGQSADGAFDSSREAFSEVVNRMGFTVENIRIERLSVPAGLDGSGMPDGSMAESPFSDNSIADMES
;
A
#
# COMPACT_ATOMS: atom_id res chain seq x y z
N MET A 1 55.14 66.10 31.86
CA MET A 1 56.18 65.63 30.92
C MET A 1 55.81 64.22 30.46
N PHE A 2 55.77 64.07 29.14
CA PHE A 2 55.76 62.84 28.33
C PHE A 2 56.52 61.64 28.94
N ARG A 3 55.94 60.43 28.94
CA ARG A 3 56.32 59.32 28.03
C ARG A 3 55.69 57.96 28.39
N PHE A 4 55.22 57.32 27.32
CA PHE A 4 54.76 55.94 27.16
C PHE A 4 55.72 54.87 27.71
N LEU A 5 55.16 53.76 28.19
CA LEU A 5 55.61 52.43 27.75
C LEU A 5 54.45 51.43 27.73
N VAL A 6 54.36 50.74 26.59
CA VAL A 6 53.36 49.74 26.19
C VAL A 6 53.62 48.44 26.95
N VAL A 7 52.58 47.87 27.57
CA VAL A 7 52.57 46.47 28.02
C VAL A 7 51.50 45.74 27.22
N ALA A 8 51.96 44.81 26.39
CA ALA A 8 51.13 43.97 25.54
C ALA A 8 50.29 43.02 26.41
N LEU A 9 48.97 43.15 26.34
CA LEU A 9 48.02 42.26 26.97
C LEU A 9 47.81 41.03 26.06
N VAL A 10 48.42 39.91 26.42
CA VAL A 10 48.13 38.61 25.78
C VAL A 10 46.77 38.14 26.28
N ALA A 11 45.73 38.37 25.47
CA ALA A 11 44.40 37.80 25.71
C ALA A 11 44.44 36.31 25.38
N ALA A 12 44.62 35.47 26.41
CA ALA A 12 44.37 34.04 26.32
C ALA A 12 42.85 33.83 26.22
N THR A 13 42.34 33.75 25.00
CA THR A 13 40.98 33.27 24.73
C THR A 13 40.95 31.79 25.08
N LEU A 14 40.42 31.45 26.25
CA LEU A 14 39.93 30.12 26.56
C LEU A 14 38.79 29.82 25.58
N SER A 15 39.10 29.14 24.49
CA SER A 15 38.12 28.44 23.68
C SER A 15 37.52 27.34 24.55
N VAL A 16 36.45 27.68 25.25
CA VAL A 16 35.45 26.71 25.71
C VAL A 16 34.88 26.11 24.42
N SER A 17 35.51 25.03 23.99
CA SER A 17 34.89 24.07 23.10
C SER A 17 33.71 23.51 23.89
N CYS A 18 32.51 24.04 23.65
CA CYS A 18 31.30 23.29 23.90
C CYS A 18 31.36 22.09 22.96
N SER A 19 31.90 20.95 23.41
CA SER A 19 31.34 19.69 22.95
C SER A 19 29.96 19.65 23.58
N SER A 20 28.95 20.00 22.79
CA SER A 20 27.61 19.52 23.07
C SER A 20 27.63 18.02 22.76
N ASP A 21 28.20 17.25 23.67
CA ASP A 21 27.80 15.86 23.86
C ASP A 21 26.40 15.91 24.49
N GLU A 22 25.41 16.34 23.70
CA GLU A 22 24.05 15.92 23.99
C GLU A 22 24.04 14.43 23.63
N PRO A 23 23.79 13.52 24.59
CA PRO A 23 23.45 12.16 24.19
C PRO A 23 22.21 12.30 23.31
N GLU A 24 22.32 12.03 22.00
CA GLU A 24 21.12 11.78 21.22
C GLU A 24 20.33 10.75 22.02
N PRO A 25 19.05 11.00 22.35
CA PRO A 25 18.31 10.08 23.17
C PRO A 25 18.05 8.85 22.30
N GLU A 26 18.97 7.90 22.37
CA GLU A 26 19.00 6.62 21.66
C GLU A 26 17.66 5.85 21.83
N ASN A 27 16.87 6.23 22.84
CA ASN A 27 15.56 5.69 23.16
C ASN A 27 14.37 6.35 22.42
N GLN A 28 14.40 7.64 22.05
CA GLN A 28 13.24 8.31 21.44
C GLN A 28 12.93 7.79 20.03
N GLY A 29 13.98 7.52 19.24
CA GLY A 29 13.81 6.93 17.91
C GLY A 29 13.19 5.53 18.00
N GLN A 30 13.64 4.71 18.95
CA GLN A 30 13.11 3.37 19.16
C GLN A 30 11.66 3.38 19.66
N GLU A 31 11.31 4.30 20.56
CA GLU A 31 9.92 4.49 21.02
C GLU A 31 8.98 4.83 19.85
N LEU A 32 9.43 5.69 18.92
CA LEU A 32 8.64 6.03 17.73
C LEU A 32 8.49 4.86 16.77
N LEU A 33 9.56 4.10 16.52
CA LEU A 33 9.49 2.89 15.69
C LEU A 33 8.54 1.85 16.29
N ASN A 34 8.52 1.69 17.61
CA ASN A 34 7.56 0.83 18.31
C ASN A 34 6.12 1.32 18.13
N GLY A 35 5.87 2.62 18.30
CA GLY A 35 4.53 3.19 18.09
C GLY A 35 4.04 2.96 16.66
N TRP A 36 4.87 3.23 15.66
CA TRP A 36 4.52 2.93 14.26
C TRP A 36 4.27 1.45 14.01
N ALA A 37 5.13 0.58 14.52
CA ALA A 37 5.02 -0.86 14.36
C ALA A 37 3.69 -1.41 14.92
N TYR A 38 3.41 -1.13 16.20
CA TYR A 38 2.30 -1.77 16.91
C TYR A 38 0.99 -1.00 16.83
N ASP A 39 1.02 0.33 16.67
CA ASP A 39 -0.20 1.15 16.67
C ASP A 39 -0.69 1.48 15.25
N ILE A 40 0.16 1.31 14.22
CA ILE A 40 -0.17 1.67 12.83
C ILE A 40 0.01 0.48 11.89
N PHE A 41 1.25 -0.03 11.73
CA PHE A 41 1.59 -0.95 10.63
C PHE A 41 0.86 -2.28 10.76
N LEU A 42 0.99 -2.94 11.91
CA LEU A 42 0.36 -4.23 12.14
C LEU A 42 -1.19 -4.12 12.17
N PRO A 43 -1.80 -3.12 12.86
CA PRO A 43 -3.25 -2.91 12.81
C PRO A 43 -3.79 -2.63 11.40
N ASP A 44 -3.11 -1.82 10.58
CA ASP A 44 -3.59 -1.50 9.23
C ASP A 44 -3.56 -2.73 8.30
N TYR A 45 -2.52 -3.57 8.39
CA TYR A 45 -2.51 -4.84 7.63
C TYR A 45 -3.57 -5.83 8.14
N GLN A 46 -3.84 -5.88 9.45
CA GLN A 46 -4.92 -6.69 10.00
C GLN A 46 -6.30 -6.21 9.52
N ALA A 47 -6.51 -4.89 9.51
CA ALA A 47 -7.73 -4.27 9.01
C ALA A 47 -7.89 -4.57 7.51
N LEU A 48 -6.79 -4.55 6.74
CA LEU A 48 -6.82 -4.90 5.33
C LEU A 48 -7.31 -6.33 5.13
N ALA A 49 -6.67 -7.30 5.78
CA ALA A 49 -7.08 -8.72 5.72
C ALA A 49 -8.55 -8.92 6.13
N THR A 50 -8.99 -8.25 7.20
CA THR A 50 -10.39 -8.32 7.65
C THR A 50 -11.37 -7.78 6.60
N SER A 51 -11.06 -6.61 6.02
CA SER A 51 -11.91 -5.95 5.04
C SER A 51 -11.96 -6.68 3.69
N THR A 52 -10.84 -7.29 3.25
CA THR A 52 -10.82 -8.13 2.04
C THR A 52 -11.59 -9.43 2.22
N GLY A 53 -11.58 -10.01 3.42
CA GLY A 53 -12.41 -11.18 3.75
C GLY A 53 -13.91 -10.87 3.73
N ALA A 54 -14.31 -9.67 4.19
CA ALA A 54 -15.68 -9.19 4.06
C ALA A 54 -16.09 -9.04 2.59
N LEU A 55 -15.24 -8.43 1.76
CA LEU A 55 -15.44 -8.32 0.32
C LEU A 55 -15.57 -9.69 -0.38
N ALA A 56 -14.73 -10.66 -0.03
CA ALA A 56 -14.85 -12.02 -0.56
C ALA A 56 -16.20 -12.67 -0.20
N THR A 57 -16.71 -12.40 1.00
CA THR A 57 -18.00 -12.92 1.47
C THR A 57 -19.18 -12.27 0.71
N SER A 58 -19.14 -10.96 0.49
CA SER A 58 -20.19 -10.26 -0.27
C SER A 58 -20.13 -10.58 -1.76
N ALA A 59 -18.95 -10.81 -2.34
CA ALA A 59 -18.81 -11.30 -3.71
C ALA A 59 -19.42 -12.70 -3.91
N LEU A 60 -19.20 -13.61 -2.96
CA LEU A 60 -19.88 -14.91 -2.96
C LEU A 60 -21.40 -14.75 -2.84
N THR A 61 -21.86 -13.87 -1.96
CA THR A 61 -23.29 -13.59 -1.77
C THR A 61 -23.94 -13.03 -3.04
N LEU A 62 -23.27 -12.09 -3.73
CA LEU A 62 -23.70 -11.57 -5.02
C LEU A 62 -23.83 -12.68 -6.06
N CYS A 63 -22.90 -13.63 -6.08
CA CYS A 63 -22.95 -14.74 -7.03
C CYS A 63 -24.01 -15.80 -6.71
N ASP A 64 -24.35 -16.00 -5.44
CA ASP A 64 -25.43 -16.90 -5.03
C ASP A 64 -26.82 -16.26 -5.20
N GLN A 65 -26.91 -14.94 -5.04
CA GLN A 65 -28.15 -14.16 -5.10
C GLN A 65 -27.92 -12.84 -5.87
N PRO A 66 -27.86 -12.89 -7.21
CA PRO A 66 -27.59 -11.70 -8.00
C PRO A 66 -28.79 -10.75 -8.02
N ASP A 67 -28.67 -9.66 -7.26
CA ASP A 67 -29.61 -8.55 -7.26
C ASP A 67 -28.88 -7.23 -6.92
N GLU A 68 -29.59 -6.11 -7.01
CA GLU A 68 -28.99 -4.80 -6.74
C GLU A 68 -28.49 -4.66 -5.29
N ALA A 69 -29.15 -5.30 -4.32
CA ALA A 69 -28.77 -5.19 -2.91
C ALA A 69 -27.47 -5.95 -2.62
N SER A 70 -27.30 -7.15 -3.18
CA SER A 70 -26.05 -7.91 -3.05
C SER A 70 -24.90 -7.26 -3.83
N LEU A 71 -25.19 -6.64 -4.98
CA LEU A 71 -24.20 -5.89 -5.75
C LEU A 71 -23.71 -4.64 -5.00
N ASP A 72 -24.65 -3.87 -4.44
CA ASP A 72 -24.32 -2.68 -3.65
C ASP A 72 -23.53 -3.05 -2.38
N SER A 73 -23.83 -4.19 -1.75
CA SER A 73 -23.03 -4.70 -0.63
C SER A 73 -21.59 -5.00 -1.05
N ALA A 74 -21.39 -5.72 -2.16
CA ALA A 74 -20.04 -6.04 -2.65
C ALA A 74 -19.25 -4.78 -3.03
N ARG A 75 -19.91 -3.79 -3.64
CA ARG A 75 -19.30 -2.49 -3.95
C ARG A 75 -18.93 -1.69 -2.71
N ALA A 76 -19.76 -1.72 -1.67
CA ALA A 76 -19.48 -1.06 -0.41
C ALA A 76 -18.26 -1.69 0.29
N ASP A 77 -18.21 -3.02 0.37
CA ASP A 77 -17.07 -3.72 0.97
C ASP A 77 -15.78 -3.54 0.15
N TRP A 78 -15.89 -3.42 -1.18
CA TRP A 78 -14.74 -3.08 -2.02
C TRP A 78 -14.19 -1.70 -1.66
N ARG A 79 -15.05 -0.68 -1.49
CA ARG A 79 -14.62 0.68 -1.13
C ARG A 79 -13.98 0.72 0.25
N GLU A 80 -14.54 0.00 1.22
CA GLU A 80 -13.97 -0.09 2.57
C GLU A 80 -12.57 -0.72 2.53
N ALA A 81 -12.44 -1.89 1.88
CA ALA A 81 -11.15 -2.55 1.74
C ALA A 81 -10.14 -1.71 0.96
N ARG A 82 -10.61 -0.98 -0.07
CA ARG A 82 -9.79 -0.06 -0.85
C ARG A 82 -9.25 1.09 0.00
N ALA A 83 -10.08 1.72 0.82
CA ALA A 83 -9.66 2.80 1.71
C ALA A 83 -8.59 2.32 2.71
N VAL A 84 -8.76 1.12 3.28
CA VAL A 84 -7.74 0.52 4.16
C VAL A 84 -6.44 0.27 3.39
N TRP A 85 -6.51 -0.29 2.18
CA TRP A 85 -5.34 -0.51 1.33
C TRP A 85 -4.56 0.77 1.07
N LYS A 86 -5.26 1.86 0.74
CA LYS A 86 -4.65 3.17 0.45
C LYS A 86 -3.88 3.74 1.63
N ARG A 87 -4.37 3.57 2.86
CA ARG A 87 -3.61 3.93 4.07
C ARG A 87 -2.28 3.18 4.19
N THR A 88 -2.23 1.91 3.76
CA THR A 88 -1.00 1.11 3.81
C THR A 88 0.06 1.53 2.80
N GLU A 89 -0.24 2.43 1.86
CA GLU A 89 0.70 2.84 0.81
C GLU A 89 1.84 3.73 1.32
N VAL A 90 1.76 4.24 2.55
CA VAL A 90 2.94 4.82 3.23
C VAL A 90 3.90 3.75 3.75
N LEU A 91 3.56 2.47 3.62
CA LEU A 91 4.30 1.30 4.09
C LEU A 91 4.86 0.45 2.93
N LYS A 92 5.17 1.08 1.79
CA LYS A 92 5.71 0.41 0.58
C LYS A 92 7.18 -0.02 0.71
N PHE A 93 7.50 -0.84 1.71
CA PHE A 93 8.83 -1.42 1.95
C PHE A 93 8.72 -2.85 2.52
N GLY A 94 9.83 -3.57 2.63
CA GLY A 94 9.82 -4.94 3.13
C GLY A 94 8.95 -5.88 2.27
N PRO A 95 8.14 -6.78 2.88
CA PRO A 95 7.31 -7.76 2.17
C PRO A 95 6.36 -7.15 1.11
N TYR A 96 6.03 -5.86 1.23
CA TYR A 96 5.24 -5.15 0.23
C TYR A 96 5.95 -5.14 -1.13
N VAL A 97 7.24 -4.80 -1.18
CA VAL A 97 8.00 -4.53 -2.44
C VAL A 97 9.14 -5.52 -2.70
N GLU A 98 9.58 -6.26 -1.68
CA GLU A 98 10.79 -7.08 -1.74
C GLU A 98 10.53 -8.52 -2.18
N PHE A 99 11.52 -9.13 -2.83
CA PHE A 99 11.49 -10.55 -3.20
C PHE A 99 11.71 -11.41 -1.94
N PRO A 100 11.04 -12.55 -1.77
CA PRO A 100 10.21 -13.26 -2.76
C PRO A 100 8.76 -12.80 -2.88
N ASP A 101 8.27 -12.01 -1.93
CA ASP A 101 6.83 -11.80 -1.76
C ASP A 101 6.26 -10.77 -2.74
N ARG A 102 6.79 -9.53 -2.74
CA ARG A 102 6.32 -8.41 -3.59
C ARG A 102 4.79 -8.29 -3.63
N LEU A 103 4.16 -8.34 -2.46
CA LEU A 103 2.70 -8.50 -2.36
C LEU A 103 1.93 -7.31 -2.91
N GLY A 104 2.46 -6.09 -2.77
CA GLY A 104 1.68 -4.91 -3.10
C GLY A 104 1.40 -4.73 -4.59
N SER A 105 2.29 -5.17 -5.48
CA SER A 105 2.01 -5.18 -6.92
C SER A 105 1.05 -6.29 -7.35
N GLN A 106 0.80 -7.29 -6.49
CA GLN A 106 -0.21 -8.32 -6.72
C GLN A 106 -1.58 -7.88 -6.21
N ILE A 107 -1.61 -7.11 -5.13
CA ILE A 107 -2.82 -6.53 -4.54
C ILE A 107 -3.38 -5.39 -5.40
N ASP A 108 -2.50 -4.53 -5.95
CA ASP A 108 -2.90 -3.31 -6.64
C ASP A 108 -2.06 -3.04 -7.90
N PHE A 109 -2.20 -3.92 -8.89
CA PHE A 109 -1.60 -3.71 -10.21
C PHE A 109 -2.43 -2.72 -11.03
N TRP A 110 -2.04 -1.45 -10.95
CA TRP A 110 -2.70 -0.37 -11.66
C TRP A 110 -1.84 0.16 -12.84
N PRO A 111 -2.42 0.51 -14.01
CA PRO A 111 -3.83 0.38 -14.40
C PRO A 111 -4.30 -1.06 -14.58
N VAL A 112 -5.61 -1.30 -14.50
CA VAL A 112 -6.19 -2.62 -14.84
C VAL A 112 -5.88 -2.96 -16.30
N ARG A 113 -5.68 -4.24 -16.60
CA ARG A 113 -5.53 -4.75 -17.97
C ARG A 113 -6.85 -5.33 -18.43
N THR A 114 -7.77 -4.49 -18.91
CA THR A 114 -9.13 -4.92 -19.32
C THR A 114 -9.10 -6.06 -20.33
N ASP A 115 -8.17 -6.05 -21.29
CA ASP A 115 -8.01 -7.14 -22.26
C ASP A 115 -7.67 -8.49 -21.60
N THR A 116 -6.93 -8.47 -20.48
CA THR A 116 -6.65 -9.68 -19.70
C THR A 116 -7.89 -10.16 -18.96
N VAL A 117 -8.67 -9.25 -18.39
CA VAL A 117 -9.93 -9.57 -17.69
C VAL A 117 -10.95 -10.16 -18.67
N GLU A 118 -11.19 -9.48 -19.79
CA GLU A 118 -12.09 -9.95 -20.85
C GLU A 118 -11.62 -11.26 -21.48
N GLY A 119 -10.30 -11.43 -21.63
CA GLY A 119 -9.71 -12.68 -22.10
C GLY A 119 -10.03 -13.87 -21.21
N ILE A 120 -9.98 -13.69 -19.88
CA ILE A 120 -10.36 -14.72 -18.88
C ILE A 120 -11.88 -14.97 -18.91
N LEU A 121 -12.69 -13.92 -18.99
CA LEU A 121 -14.16 -14.04 -19.07
C LEU A 121 -14.61 -14.81 -20.32
N ALA A 122 -13.83 -14.75 -21.41
CA ALA A 122 -14.09 -15.44 -22.67
C ALA A 122 -13.59 -16.90 -22.73
N GLU A 123 -12.95 -17.42 -21.68
CA GLU A 123 -12.43 -18.79 -21.68
C GLU A 123 -13.52 -19.86 -21.68
N GLY A 124 -13.20 -21.07 -22.14
CA GLY A 124 -14.14 -22.19 -22.11
C GLY A 124 -14.32 -22.84 -20.72
N SER A 125 -13.54 -22.42 -19.73
CA SER A 125 -13.50 -23.00 -18.39
C SER A 125 -13.39 -21.91 -17.33
N PRO A 126 -14.08 -22.07 -16.18
CA PRO A 126 -13.97 -21.14 -15.08
C PRO A 126 -12.56 -21.15 -14.48
N ILE A 127 -12.11 -20.01 -13.98
CA ILE A 127 -10.85 -19.87 -13.26
C ILE A 127 -11.08 -19.97 -11.75
N SER A 128 -10.18 -20.66 -11.04
CA SER A 128 -10.17 -20.72 -9.57
C SER A 128 -9.18 -19.75 -8.95
N ALA A 129 -9.36 -19.45 -7.65
CA ALA A 129 -8.42 -18.63 -6.87
C ALA A 129 -7.00 -19.24 -6.81
N ASP A 130 -6.86 -20.56 -6.91
CA ASP A 130 -5.57 -21.25 -6.89
C ASP A 130 -4.82 -21.13 -8.23
N GLU A 131 -5.56 -20.94 -9.33
CA GLU A 131 -5.00 -20.79 -10.68
C GLU A 131 -4.66 -19.34 -11.01
N LEU A 132 -5.37 -18.39 -10.38
CA LEU A 132 -5.24 -16.95 -10.66
C LEU A 132 -3.81 -16.41 -10.52
N PRO A 133 -3.00 -16.81 -9.53
CA PRO A 133 -1.60 -16.39 -9.43
C PRO A 133 -0.77 -16.70 -10.69
N ASN A 134 -1.10 -17.76 -11.43
CA ASN A 134 -0.39 -18.16 -12.66
C ASN A 134 -0.73 -17.28 -13.87
N ARG A 135 -1.76 -16.42 -13.76
CA ARG A 135 -2.17 -15.49 -14.82
C ARG A 135 -1.46 -14.13 -14.75
N GLY A 136 -0.67 -13.91 -13.69
CA GLY A 136 0.09 -12.68 -13.46
C GLY A 136 -0.72 -11.58 -12.77
N ALA A 137 -0.03 -10.52 -12.36
CA ALA A 137 -0.60 -9.44 -11.54
C ALA A 137 -1.76 -8.68 -12.23
N GLY A 138 -1.74 -8.57 -13.56
CA GLY A 138 -2.80 -7.89 -14.32
C GLY A 138 -4.15 -8.63 -14.38
N ALA A 139 -4.22 -9.85 -13.85
CA ALA A 139 -5.43 -10.68 -13.78
C ALA A 139 -6.04 -10.74 -12.38
N ARG A 140 -5.51 -10.00 -11.40
CA ARG A 140 -5.91 -10.09 -9.99
C ARG A 140 -5.82 -8.74 -9.29
N GLY A 141 -6.21 -8.71 -8.01
CA GLY A 141 -6.12 -7.52 -7.17
C GLY A 141 -7.30 -6.56 -7.31
N PHE A 142 -7.24 -5.45 -6.57
CA PHE A 142 -8.31 -4.45 -6.48
C PHE A 142 -8.80 -3.94 -7.84
N PRO A 143 -7.93 -3.58 -8.81
CA PRO A 143 -8.40 -3.02 -10.08
C PRO A 143 -9.21 -4.02 -10.92
N VAL A 144 -8.94 -5.33 -10.79
CA VAL A 144 -9.72 -6.38 -11.47
C VAL A 144 -11.08 -6.56 -10.80
N VAL A 145 -11.12 -6.61 -9.46
CA VAL A 145 -12.38 -6.70 -8.73
C VAL A 145 -13.26 -5.48 -9.00
N GLU A 146 -12.67 -4.29 -9.06
CA GLU A 146 -13.37 -3.06 -9.42
C GLU A 146 -13.97 -3.15 -10.82
N TYR A 147 -13.17 -3.56 -11.81
CA TYR A 147 -13.65 -3.68 -13.18
C TYR A 147 -14.87 -4.60 -13.28
N LEU A 148 -14.85 -5.73 -12.55
CA LEU A 148 -15.99 -6.64 -12.49
C LEU A 148 -17.18 -5.96 -11.80
N LEU A 149 -17.06 -5.48 -10.57
CA LEU A 149 -18.19 -4.91 -9.83
C LEU A 149 -18.82 -3.65 -10.46
N TRP A 150 -18.10 -2.95 -11.33
CA TRP A 150 -18.57 -1.76 -12.05
C TRP A 150 -18.61 -1.92 -13.58
N SER A 151 -18.52 -3.15 -14.11
CA SER A 151 -18.69 -3.37 -15.55
C SER A 151 -20.07 -2.90 -16.02
N PRO A 152 -20.26 -2.51 -17.30
CA PRO A 152 -21.59 -2.19 -17.80
C PRO A 152 -22.56 -3.36 -17.57
N ASN A 153 -23.67 -3.11 -16.88
CA ASN A 153 -24.68 -4.11 -16.51
C ASN A 153 -24.07 -5.39 -15.86
N PRO A 154 -23.51 -5.29 -14.64
CA PRO A 154 -22.81 -6.41 -14.02
C PRO A 154 -23.75 -7.56 -13.67
N LEU A 155 -25.01 -7.28 -13.30
CA LEU A 155 -26.02 -8.32 -13.07
C LEU A 155 -26.35 -9.11 -14.35
N ASP A 156 -26.48 -8.43 -15.49
CA ASP A 156 -26.66 -9.11 -16.78
C ASP A 156 -25.43 -9.96 -17.12
N SER A 157 -24.23 -9.47 -16.82
CA SER A 157 -22.97 -10.19 -17.04
C SER A 157 -22.88 -11.45 -16.17
N ILE A 158 -23.35 -11.38 -14.91
CA ILE A 158 -23.45 -12.54 -14.00
C ILE A 158 -24.44 -13.58 -14.56
N ASP A 159 -25.59 -13.16 -15.08
CA ASP A 159 -26.61 -14.07 -15.63
C ASP A 159 -26.17 -14.72 -16.95
N GLN A 160 -25.51 -13.96 -17.82
CA GLN A 160 -25.22 -14.38 -19.19
C GLN A 160 -23.85 -15.06 -19.38
N ASN A 161 -22.89 -14.81 -18.49
CA ASN A 161 -21.55 -15.37 -18.58
C ASN A 161 -21.24 -16.28 -17.38
N SER A 162 -21.20 -17.60 -17.63
CA SER A 162 -20.91 -18.60 -16.62
C SER A 162 -19.51 -18.50 -15.98
N ASN A 163 -18.57 -17.76 -16.58
CA ASN A 163 -17.24 -17.52 -16.01
C ASN A 163 -17.18 -16.28 -15.11
N TYR A 164 -18.19 -15.41 -15.16
CA TYR A 164 -18.15 -14.14 -14.46
C TYR A 164 -18.08 -14.31 -12.95
N CYS A 165 -19.01 -15.09 -12.39
CA CYS A 165 -19.02 -15.38 -10.97
C CYS A 165 -17.80 -16.17 -10.48
N PRO A 166 -17.36 -17.24 -11.16
CA PRO A 166 -16.10 -17.91 -10.83
C PRO A 166 -14.91 -16.94 -10.78
N TYR A 167 -14.80 -16.01 -11.73
CA TYR A 167 -13.70 -15.05 -11.74
C TYR A 167 -13.83 -14.01 -10.61
N LEU A 168 -15.01 -13.44 -10.37
CA LEU A 168 -15.21 -12.48 -9.29
C LEU A 168 -14.90 -13.10 -7.91
N VAL A 169 -15.38 -14.33 -7.67
CA VAL A 169 -15.09 -15.07 -6.43
C VAL A 169 -13.61 -15.43 -6.35
N ALA A 170 -12.99 -15.86 -7.45
CA ALA A 170 -11.56 -16.17 -7.48
C ALA A 170 -10.71 -14.93 -7.17
N ALA A 171 -11.01 -13.79 -7.79
CA ALA A 171 -10.26 -12.54 -7.63
C ALA A 171 -10.37 -11.96 -6.22
N THR A 172 -11.55 -12.01 -5.61
CA THR A 172 -11.75 -11.53 -4.23
C THR A 172 -11.14 -12.47 -3.18
N THR A 173 -11.27 -13.79 -3.37
CA THR A 173 -10.61 -14.79 -2.51
C THR A 173 -9.09 -14.68 -2.58
N ASP A 174 -8.55 -14.48 -3.78
CA ASP A 174 -7.12 -14.30 -3.99
C ASP A 174 -6.60 -12.98 -3.38
N LEU A 175 -7.36 -11.89 -3.52
CA LEU A 175 -7.07 -10.61 -2.87
C LEU A 175 -7.03 -10.74 -1.35
N ASP A 176 -7.99 -11.47 -0.76
CA ASP A 176 -8.00 -11.77 0.67
C ASP A 176 -6.78 -12.58 1.13
N ARG A 177 -6.38 -13.59 0.36
CA ARG A 177 -5.16 -14.36 0.62
C ARG A 177 -3.90 -13.50 0.58
N LEU A 178 -3.82 -12.56 -0.37
CA LEU A 178 -2.69 -11.63 -0.48
C LEU A 178 -2.64 -10.67 0.71
N ALA A 179 -3.78 -10.11 1.11
CA ALA A 179 -3.87 -9.22 2.26
C ALA A 179 -3.52 -9.94 3.57
N THR A 180 -4.03 -11.16 3.75
CA THR A 180 -3.69 -12.03 4.88
C THR A 180 -2.21 -12.38 4.88
N ALA A 181 -1.64 -12.74 3.71
CA ALA A 181 -0.21 -13.00 3.61
C ALA A 181 0.63 -11.77 3.97
N LEU A 182 0.20 -10.56 3.61
CA LEU A 182 0.90 -9.33 3.96
C LEU A 182 0.87 -9.10 5.48
N TYR A 183 -0.28 -9.30 6.12
CA TYR A 183 -0.40 -9.28 7.58
C TYR A 183 0.51 -10.33 8.25
N ASP A 184 0.43 -11.59 7.83
CA ASP A 184 1.23 -12.69 8.38
C ASP A 184 2.74 -12.46 8.19
N ARG A 185 3.18 -11.82 7.09
CA ARG A 185 4.60 -11.48 6.92
C ARG A 185 5.09 -10.49 7.97
N TRP A 186 4.24 -9.57 8.40
CA TRP A 186 4.57 -8.57 9.40
C TRP A 186 4.39 -9.09 10.82
N ASP A 187 3.38 -9.91 11.07
CA ASP A 187 3.03 -10.39 12.40
C ASP A 187 4.21 -11.11 13.13
N PRO A 188 4.56 -10.70 14.37
CA PRO A 188 5.63 -11.32 15.16
C PRO A 188 5.49 -12.82 15.42
N GLU A 189 4.27 -13.35 15.41
CA GLU A 189 4.04 -14.78 15.68
C GLU A 189 4.26 -15.67 14.44
N THR A 190 4.33 -15.07 13.25
CA THR A 190 4.42 -15.78 11.98
C THR A 190 5.65 -15.36 11.19
N GLY A 191 5.63 -14.25 10.46
CA GLY A 191 6.75 -13.79 9.62
C GLY A 191 7.82 -12.98 10.35
N ASP A 192 7.45 -12.29 11.43
CA ASP A 192 8.29 -11.41 12.25
C ASP A 192 9.06 -10.32 11.47
N TYR A 193 8.54 -9.82 10.33
CA TYR A 193 9.16 -8.65 9.71
C TYR A 193 9.06 -7.41 10.61
N LEU A 194 8.01 -7.31 11.43
CA LEU A 194 7.88 -6.26 12.45
C LEU A 194 9.05 -6.30 13.45
N GLY A 195 9.42 -7.49 13.93
CA GLY A 195 10.57 -7.63 14.83
C GLY A 195 11.90 -7.30 14.13
N GLN A 196 12.09 -7.72 12.89
CA GLN A 196 13.27 -7.32 12.09
C GLN A 196 13.36 -5.81 11.94
N PHE A 197 12.25 -5.14 11.66
CA PHE A 197 12.15 -3.68 11.59
C PHE A 197 12.55 -3.02 12.92
N LEU A 198 12.07 -3.54 14.05
CA LEU A 198 12.38 -3.00 15.37
C LEU A 198 13.83 -3.28 15.81
N ARG A 199 14.47 -4.33 15.28
CA ARG A 199 15.86 -4.70 15.56
C ARG A 199 16.88 -4.01 14.63
N SER A 200 16.43 -3.12 13.74
CA SER A 200 17.30 -2.34 12.84
C SER A 200 18.46 -1.66 13.59
N GLY A 201 19.71 -1.97 13.21
CA GLY A 201 20.93 -1.50 13.89
C GLY A 201 21.26 -2.14 15.24
N GLN A 202 20.44 -3.06 15.74
CA GLN A 202 20.64 -3.75 17.02
C GLN A 202 21.13 -5.20 16.84
N SER A 203 20.81 -5.83 15.71
CA SER A 203 21.24 -7.20 15.39
C SER A 203 21.43 -7.41 13.89
N ALA A 204 22.12 -8.50 13.53
CA ALA A 204 22.42 -8.84 12.14
C ALA A 204 21.19 -9.25 11.32
N ASP A 205 20.07 -9.59 11.98
CA ASP A 205 18.78 -9.87 11.38
C ASP A 205 17.83 -8.64 11.37
N GLY A 206 18.33 -7.46 11.71
CA GLY A 206 17.58 -6.21 11.56
C GLY A 206 17.29 -5.91 10.09
N ALA A 207 16.11 -5.35 9.80
CA ALA A 207 15.70 -5.05 8.42
C ALA A 207 16.52 -3.91 7.78
N PHE A 208 17.09 -3.03 8.61
CA PHE A 208 17.94 -1.91 8.19
C PHE A 208 19.24 -1.87 9.00
N ASP A 209 20.29 -1.23 8.45
CA ASP A 209 21.61 -1.17 9.10
C ASP A 209 21.59 -0.28 10.35
N SER A 210 20.60 0.62 10.47
CA SER A 210 20.38 1.43 11.67
C SER A 210 18.91 1.79 11.92
N SER A 211 18.57 2.13 13.16
CA SER A 211 17.26 2.69 13.51
C SER A 211 16.97 4.01 12.77
N ARG A 212 18.01 4.81 12.48
CA ARG A 212 17.90 6.04 11.67
C ARG A 212 17.51 5.72 10.22
N GLU A 213 18.01 4.63 9.64
CA GLU A 213 17.59 4.19 8.31
C GLU A 213 16.17 3.67 8.30
N ALA A 214 15.76 2.85 9.27
CA ALA A 214 14.37 2.40 9.42
C ALA A 214 13.40 3.58 9.54
N PHE A 215 13.76 4.59 10.34
CA PHE A 215 13.00 5.83 10.44
C PHE A 215 12.95 6.59 9.12
N SER A 216 14.10 6.75 8.47
CA SER A 216 14.21 7.46 7.19
C SER A 216 13.40 6.78 6.10
N GLU A 217 13.34 5.45 6.07
CA GLU A 217 12.53 4.70 5.13
C GLU A 217 11.06 5.07 5.25
N VAL A 218 10.50 5.07 6.46
CA VAL A 218 9.08 5.42 6.69
C VAL A 218 8.80 6.87 6.23
N VAL A 219 9.65 7.82 6.61
CA VAL A 219 9.50 9.23 6.19
C VAL A 219 9.63 9.38 4.67
N ASN A 220 10.55 8.66 4.04
CA ASN A 220 10.71 8.66 2.59
C ASN A 220 9.48 8.10 1.90
N ARG A 221 8.85 7.06 2.45
CA ARG A 221 7.61 6.49 1.88
C ARG A 221 6.44 7.44 2.01
N MET A 222 6.30 8.16 3.12
CA MET A 222 5.29 9.22 3.25
C MET A 222 5.47 10.30 2.17
N GLY A 223 6.70 10.80 1.98
CA GLY A 223 7.00 11.78 0.95
C GLY A 223 6.77 11.25 -0.47
N PHE A 224 7.16 10.00 -0.74
CA PHE A 224 6.95 9.33 -2.01
C PHE A 224 5.46 9.16 -2.33
N THR A 225 4.63 8.80 -1.34
CA THR A 225 3.17 8.66 -1.54
C THR A 225 2.53 9.98 -1.96
N VAL A 226 2.90 11.09 -1.32
CA VAL A 226 2.40 12.43 -1.72
C VAL A 226 2.83 12.79 -3.14
N GLU A 227 4.10 12.57 -3.49
CA GLU A 227 4.57 12.84 -4.85
C GLU A 227 3.92 11.90 -5.88
N ASN A 228 3.66 10.64 -5.53
CA ASN A 228 2.97 9.69 -6.40
C ASN A 228 1.52 10.13 -6.67
N ILE A 229 0.79 10.59 -5.64
CA ILE A 229 -0.54 11.19 -5.81
C ILE A 229 -0.47 12.37 -6.78
N ARG A 230 0.47 13.29 -6.56
CA ARG A 230 0.64 14.47 -7.41
C ARG A 230 0.98 14.11 -8.86
N ILE A 231 1.97 13.25 -9.08
CA ILE A 231 2.52 12.97 -10.40
C ILE A 231 1.66 11.94 -11.14
N GLU A 232 1.46 10.77 -10.56
CA GLU A 232 0.82 9.64 -11.25
C GLU A 232 -0.71 9.73 -11.19
N ARG A 233 -1.31 10.07 -10.04
CA ARG A 233 -2.77 9.99 -9.86
C ARG A 233 -3.52 11.26 -10.24
N LEU A 234 -2.85 12.41 -10.19
CA LEU A 234 -3.43 13.71 -10.56
C LEU A 234 -2.88 14.24 -11.90
N SER A 235 -1.56 14.26 -12.08
CA SER A 235 -0.99 14.92 -13.26
C SER A 235 -1.19 14.12 -14.54
N VAL A 236 -0.96 12.80 -14.53
CA VAL A 236 -1.16 11.95 -15.73
C VAL A 236 -2.61 11.99 -16.23
N PRO A 237 -3.65 11.75 -15.40
CA PRO A 237 -5.03 11.71 -15.91
C PRO A 237 -5.52 13.08 -16.38
N ALA A 238 -5.00 14.15 -15.78
CA ALA A 238 -5.30 15.52 -16.18
C ALA A 238 -4.50 16.01 -17.40
N GLY A 239 -3.57 15.19 -17.95
CA GLY A 239 -2.69 15.59 -19.06
C GLY A 239 -1.65 16.65 -18.67
N LEU A 240 -1.36 16.79 -17.38
CA LEU A 240 -0.39 17.75 -16.80
C LEU A 240 1.02 17.16 -16.65
N ASP A 241 1.22 15.92 -17.08
CA ASP A 241 2.51 15.22 -17.15
C ASP A 241 3.40 15.68 -18.32
N GLY A 242 2.94 16.64 -19.12
CA GLY A 242 3.60 17.16 -20.31
C GLY A 242 3.02 16.63 -21.63
N SER A 243 2.11 15.66 -21.58
CA SER A 243 1.35 15.20 -22.76
C SER A 243 0.38 16.27 -23.27
N GLY A 244 -0.19 17.08 -22.36
CA GLY A 244 -1.25 18.05 -22.67
C GLY A 244 -2.58 17.40 -23.02
N MET A 245 -2.72 16.08 -22.85
CA MET A 245 -3.89 15.30 -23.25
C MET A 245 -4.45 14.58 -22.03
N PRO A 246 -5.60 15.01 -21.48
CA PRO A 246 -6.25 14.28 -20.39
C PRO A 246 -6.65 12.87 -20.84
N ASP A 247 -6.39 11.88 -19.98
CA ASP A 247 -6.77 10.48 -20.17
C ASP A 247 -7.36 9.91 -18.87
N GLY A 248 -8.68 9.89 -18.79
CA GLY A 248 -9.40 9.36 -17.62
C GLY A 248 -9.21 7.87 -17.40
N SER A 249 -8.77 7.10 -18.40
CA SER A 249 -8.46 5.67 -18.22
C SER A 249 -7.20 5.45 -17.38
N MET A 250 -6.37 6.49 -17.28
CA MET A 250 -5.21 6.56 -16.40
C MET A 250 -5.56 7.11 -15.01
N ALA A 251 -6.83 7.36 -14.69
CA ALA A 251 -7.20 7.60 -13.30
C ALA A 251 -7.12 6.28 -12.51
N GLU A 252 -6.76 6.39 -11.24
CA GLU A 252 -6.88 5.27 -10.32
C GLU A 252 -8.33 5.08 -9.92
N SER A 253 -8.80 3.83 -9.95
CA SER A 253 -10.21 3.49 -9.73
C SER A 253 -11.24 4.24 -10.58
N PRO A 254 -11.11 4.18 -11.93
CA PRO A 254 -11.93 4.95 -12.85
C PRO A 254 -13.35 4.40 -13.03
N PHE A 255 -13.61 3.13 -12.67
CA PHE A 255 -14.92 2.51 -12.88
C PHE A 255 -15.88 2.78 -11.71
N SER A 256 -15.32 2.91 -10.51
CA SER A 256 -16.06 3.14 -9.27
C SER A 256 -16.24 4.61 -8.89
N ASP A 257 -15.63 5.52 -9.67
CA ASP A 257 -15.50 6.96 -9.38
C ASP A 257 -14.87 7.21 -7.99
N ASN A 258 -13.90 6.37 -7.62
CA ASN A 258 -13.29 6.37 -6.28
C ASN A 258 -11.94 7.10 -6.22
N SER A 259 -11.46 7.67 -7.33
CA SER A 259 -10.11 8.25 -7.44
C SER A 259 -9.78 9.29 -6.36
N ILE A 260 -10.73 10.16 -6.02
CA ILE A 260 -10.53 11.19 -4.98
C ILE A 260 -10.50 10.56 -3.60
N ALA A 261 -11.42 9.63 -3.31
CA ALA A 261 -11.44 8.91 -2.04
C ALA A 261 -10.16 8.10 -1.82
N ASP A 262 -9.59 7.53 -2.89
CA ASP A 262 -8.30 6.83 -2.85
C ASP A 262 -7.13 7.75 -2.45
N MET A 263 -7.21 9.06 -2.73
CA MET A 263 -6.18 10.05 -2.37
C MET A 263 -6.38 10.63 -0.96
N GLU A 264 -7.62 10.65 -0.47
CA GLU A 264 -7.99 11.18 0.86
C GLU A 264 -7.80 10.19 2.00
N SER A 265 -7.76 8.89 1.67
CA SER A 265 -7.62 7.77 2.62
C SER A 265 -6.22 7.74 3.25
#